data_AF-A0A450SRW5-F1
#
_entry.id   AF-A0A450SRW5-F1
#
_cell.length_a   1.000
_cell.length_b   1.000
_cell.length_c   1.000
_cell.angle_alpha   90.00
_cell.angle_beta   90.00
_cell.angle_gamma   90.00
#
_symmetry.space_group_name_H-M   'P 1'
#
loop_
_entity.id
_entity.type
_entity.pdbx_description
1 polymer ?
#
loop_
_entity_poly.entity_id
_entity_poly.type
_entity_poly.pdbx_seq_one_letter_code
_entity_poly.pdbx_strand_id
1 'polypeptide(L)'
;MTDIHQSHDRFFKEMVSHTEQAGVLLWERLPKEVVKHFSDEPPEPIPGSFVEEKLRGHFSDRLFKVKTVNGKTAFIYVLMEHKSTPDHKVGWQLLKYLVEFLKQWEKQNPDWDYLPAVVP
;
A
#
# COMPACT_ATOMS: atom_id res chain seq x y z
N MET A 1 24.12 13.15 10.15
CA MET A 1 23.12 14.11 9.63
C MET A 1 21.91 13.27 9.26
N THR A 2 20.79 13.47 9.96
CA THR A 2 19.55 12.74 9.69
C THR A 2 19.04 13.20 8.34
N ASP A 3 19.01 12.29 7.38
CA ASP A 3 18.57 12.58 6.02
C ASP A 3 17.11 13.05 6.05
N ILE A 4 16.82 14.25 5.55
CA ILE A 4 15.49 14.88 5.62
C ILE A 4 14.44 14.03 4.88
N HIS A 5 14.88 13.18 3.94
CA HIS A 5 14.02 12.19 3.28
C HIS A 5 13.36 11.21 4.27
N GLN A 6 14.00 10.91 5.41
CA GLN A 6 13.49 9.93 6.37
C GLN A 6 12.42 10.47 7.32
N SER A 7 12.31 11.80 7.52
CA SER A 7 11.37 12.36 8.48
C SER A 7 9.92 12.25 7.99
N HIS A 8 9.68 12.53 6.71
CA HIS A 8 8.36 12.41 6.08
C HIS A 8 7.94 10.95 5.93
N ASP A 9 8.88 10.07 5.56
CA ASP A 9 8.64 8.63 5.50
C ASP A 9 8.25 8.06 6.87
N ARG A 10 8.98 8.45 7.91
CA ARG A 10 8.68 8.03 9.28
C ARG A 10 7.33 8.57 9.74
N PHE A 11 7.04 9.84 9.49
CA PHE A 11 5.76 10.45 9.82
C PHE A 11 4.60 9.70 9.16
N PHE A 12 4.72 9.39 7.86
CA PHE A 12 3.70 8.64 7.16
C PHE A 12 3.52 7.24 7.76
N LYS A 13 4.60 6.48 7.93
CA LYS A 13 4.56 5.12 8.51
C LYS A 13 3.92 5.11 9.90
N GLU A 14 4.11 6.17 10.67
CA GLU A 14 3.52 6.36 12.00
C GLU A 14 2.04 6.77 11.94
N MET A 15 1.67 7.67 11.03
CA MET A 15 0.26 8.04 10.82
C MET A 15 -0.56 6.81 10.45
N VAL A 16 -0.09 6.00 9.50
CA VAL A 16 -0.86 4.86 9.00
C VAL A 16 -0.64 3.56 9.78
N SER A 17 0.15 3.58 10.86
CA SER A 17 0.19 2.46 11.81
C SER A 17 -1.09 2.41 12.67
N HIS A 18 -1.80 3.53 12.78
CA HIS A 18 -3.07 3.64 13.47
C HIS A 18 -4.20 3.31 12.49
N THR A 19 -4.90 2.19 12.70
CA THR A 19 -5.90 1.63 11.77
C THR A 19 -7.02 2.61 11.40
N GLU A 20 -7.53 3.39 12.36
CA GLU A 20 -8.57 4.41 12.10
C GLU A 20 -8.05 5.55 11.22
N GLN A 21 -6.83 6.02 11.47
CA GLN A 21 -6.20 7.11 10.70
C GLN A 21 -5.86 6.63 9.27
N ALA A 22 -5.38 5.40 9.14
CA ALA A 22 -5.19 4.75 7.84
C ALA A 22 -6.51 4.63 7.08
N GLY A 23 -7.59 4.25 7.77
CA GLY A 23 -8.94 4.20 7.20
C GLY A 23 -9.37 5.54 6.62
N VAL A 24 -9.32 6.61 7.41
CA VAL A 24 -9.67 7.97 6.95
C VAL A 24 -8.87 8.35 5.71
N LEU A 25 -7.54 8.18 5.73
CA LEU A 25 -6.70 8.50 4.59
C LEU A 25 -7.07 7.69 3.34
N LEU A 26 -7.24 6.38 3.47
CA LEU A 26 -7.57 5.51 2.35
C LEU A 26 -8.93 5.85 1.74
N TRP A 27 -9.95 6.03 2.58
CA TRP A 27 -11.31 6.29 2.11
C TRP A 27 -11.47 7.67 1.47
N GLU A 28 -10.72 8.67 1.94
CA GLU A 28 -10.72 10.00 1.33
C GLU A 28 -9.94 10.05 0.00
N ARG A 29 -8.91 9.21 -0.16
CA ARG A 29 -8.00 9.26 -1.31
C ARG A 29 -8.36 8.28 -2.42
N LEU A 30 -9.05 7.19 -2.11
CA LEU A 30 -9.49 6.23 -3.11
C LEU A 30 -10.75 6.73 -3.85
N PRO A 31 -10.94 6.35 -5.13
CA PRO A 31 -12.18 6.63 -5.84
C PRO A 31 -13.39 6.08 -5.08
N LYS A 32 -14.48 6.85 -5.03
CA LYS A 32 -15.72 6.46 -4.31
C LYS A 32 -16.29 5.13 -4.82
N GLU A 33 -16.10 4.86 -6.10
CA GLU A 33 -16.49 3.63 -6.79
C GLU A 33 -15.73 2.41 -6.28
N VAL A 34 -14.54 2.58 -5.72
CA VAL A 34 -13.78 1.50 -5.07
C VAL A 34 -14.20 1.40 -3.60
N VAL A 35 -14.25 2.54 -2.89
CA VAL A 35 -14.55 2.59 -1.45
C VAL A 35 -15.91 1.97 -1.12
N LYS A 36 -16.92 2.13 -1.98
CA LYS A 36 -18.26 1.52 -1.79
C LYS A 36 -18.26 -0.02 -1.67
N HIS A 37 -17.17 -0.68 -2.04
CA HIS A 37 -17.03 -2.13 -1.94
C HIS A 37 -16.42 -2.60 -0.61
N PHE A 38 -15.90 -1.69 0.22
CA PHE A 38 -15.32 -2.00 1.52
C PHE A 38 -16.36 -1.84 2.65
N SER A 39 -16.21 -2.64 3.69
CA SER A 39 -16.99 -2.50 4.92
C SER A 39 -16.52 -1.29 5.73
N ASP A 40 -17.32 -0.88 6.72
CA ASP A 40 -16.95 0.18 7.67
C ASP A 40 -15.85 -0.23 8.66
N GLU A 41 -15.47 -1.52 8.69
CA GLU A 41 -14.33 -1.99 9.48
C GLU A 41 -13.02 -1.33 9.00
N PRO A 42 -12.15 -0.85 9.92
CA PRO A 42 -10.93 -0.18 9.54
C PRO A 42 -9.93 -1.13 8.86
N PRO A 43 -9.07 -0.61 7.95
CA PRO A 43 -8.03 -1.39 7.32
C PRO A 43 -7.00 -1.89 8.34
N GLU A 44 -6.60 -3.16 8.23
CA GLU A 44 -5.57 -3.77 9.07
C GLU A 44 -4.20 -3.71 8.38
N PRO A 45 -3.20 -3.01 8.94
CA PRO A 45 -1.86 -2.99 8.37
C PRO A 45 -1.20 -4.37 8.50
N ILE A 46 -0.72 -4.91 7.38
CA ILE A 46 0.07 -6.13 7.36
C ILE A 46 1.55 -5.78 7.59
N PRO A 47 2.20 -6.36 8.62
CA PRO A 47 3.63 -6.15 8.84
C PRO A 47 4.46 -6.62 7.65
N GLY A 48 5.28 -5.73 7.10
CA GLY A 48 6.14 -6.05 5.97
C GLY A 48 6.53 -4.81 5.17
N SER A 49 7.57 -4.97 4.37
CA SER A 49 7.91 -4.06 3.28
C SER A 49 8.14 -4.92 2.05
N PHE A 50 7.31 -4.70 1.05
CA PHE A 50 7.20 -5.40 -0.22
C PHE A 50 7.99 -4.68 -1.33
N VAL A 51 8.57 -3.51 -1.03
CA VAL A 51 9.56 -2.86 -1.90
C VAL A 51 10.91 -3.56 -1.77
N GLU A 52 11.61 -3.70 -2.90
CA GLU A 52 12.99 -4.20 -2.92
C GLU A 52 13.88 -3.42 -1.94
N GLU A 53 14.86 -4.11 -1.34
CA GLU A 53 15.76 -3.53 -0.33
C GLU A 53 16.51 -2.28 -0.83
N LYS A 54 16.81 -2.23 -2.13
CA LYS A 54 17.44 -1.07 -2.81
C LYS A 54 16.54 0.17 -2.87
N LEU A 55 15.24 0.01 -2.69
CA LEU A 55 14.23 1.06 -2.79
C LEU A 55 13.73 1.46 -1.39
N ARG A 56 13.94 0.67 -0.34
CA ARG A 56 13.50 0.98 1.04
C ARG A 56 13.97 2.33 1.60
N GLY A 57 15.04 2.92 1.06
CA GLY A 57 15.54 4.24 1.47
C GLY A 57 14.77 5.43 0.88
N HIS A 58 13.89 5.20 -0.10
CA HIS A 58 13.17 6.24 -0.83
C HIS A 58 11.64 6.13 -0.69
N PHE A 59 11.15 5.01 -0.16
CA PHE A 59 9.73 4.66 -0.16
C PHE A 59 9.24 4.25 1.21
N SER A 60 8.03 4.70 1.50
CA SER A 60 7.19 4.13 2.55
C SER A 60 6.10 3.30 1.91
N ASP A 61 6.20 1.98 2.04
CA ASP A 61 5.14 1.08 1.62
C ASP A 61 4.38 0.46 2.78
N ARG A 62 3.08 0.29 2.57
CA ARG A 62 2.17 -0.37 3.50
C ARG A 62 1.15 -1.18 2.74
N LEU A 63 0.96 -2.42 3.17
CA LEU A 63 -0.13 -3.27 2.71
C LEU A 63 -1.21 -3.27 3.78
N PHE A 64 -2.45 -3.07 3.37
CA PHE A 64 -3.61 -3.18 4.24
C PHE A 64 -4.48 -4.34 3.80
N LYS A 65 -4.96 -5.09 4.77
CA LYS A 65 -6.05 -6.03 4.60
C LYS A 65 -7.35 -5.31 4.89
N VAL A 66 -8.33 -5.44 4.00
CA VAL A 66 -9.66 -4.86 4.18
C VAL A 66 -10.73 -5.90 3.92
N LYS A 67 -11.86 -5.74 4.60
CA LYS A 67 -13.03 -6.56 4.37
C LYS A 67 -13.96 -5.84 3.41
N THR A 68 -14.54 -6.59 2.48
CA THR A 68 -15.54 -6.08 1.54
C THR A 68 -16.92 -6.15 2.14
N VAL A 69 -17.87 -5.39 1.60
CA VAL A 69 -19.30 -5.44 2.00
C VAL A 69 -19.91 -6.83 1.88
N ASN A 70 -19.34 -7.70 1.04
CA ASN A 70 -19.76 -9.09 0.84
C ASN A 70 -18.96 -10.09 1.72
N GLY A 71 -18.18 -9.61 2.68
CA GLY A 71 -17.41 -10.45 3.62
C GLY A 71 -16.10 -11.04 3.06
N LYS A 72 -15.75 -10.79 1.79
CA LYS A 72 -14.47 -11.23 1.21
C LYS A 72 -13.33 -10.32 1.65
N THR A 73 -12.10 -10.84 1.68
CA THR A 73 -10.88 -10.06 1.90
C THR A 73 -10.39 -9.43 0.60
N ALA A 74 -9.99 -8.17 0.68
CA ALA A 74 -9.24 -7.46 -0.36
C ALA A 74 -7.98 -6.84 0.25
N PHE A 75 -7.04 -6.45 -0.60
CA PHE A 75 -5.79 -5.84 -0.18
C PHE A 75 -5.61 -4.47 -0.85
N ILE A 76 -5.18 -3.49 -0.06
CA ILE A 76 -4.83 -2.16 -0.54
C ILE A 76 -3.34 -1.97 -0.33
N TYR A 77 -2.59 -1.83 -1.42
CA TYR A 77 -1.16 -1.56 -1.36
C TYR A 77 -0.93 -0.07 -1.53
N VAL A 78 -0.43 0.59 -0.49
CA VAL A 78 -0.08 2.00 -0.52
C VAL A 78 1.42 2.13 -0.66
N LEU A 79 1.83 2.79 -1.73
CA LEU A 79 3.18 3.30 -1.88
C LEU A 79 3.15 4.82 -1.71
N MET A 80 3.91 5.31 -0.73
CA MET A 80 4.13 6.73 -0.55
C MET A 80 5.59 7.05 -0.78
N GLU A 81 5.79 8.08 -1.59
CA GLU A 81 7.08 8.66 -1.90
C GLU A 81 6.97 10.17 -1.78
N HIS A 82 7.82 10.76 -0.94
CA HIS A 82 7.95 12.20 -0.90
C HIS A 82 8.90 12.67 -2.01
N LYS A 83 8.36 13.03 -3.18
CA LYS A 83 9.13 13.67 -4.25
C LYS A 83 9.19 15.18 -4.05
N SER A 84 10.40 15.71 -3.83
CA SER A 84 10.64 17.16 -3.78
C SER A 84 10.58 17.83 -5.17
N THR A 85 10.57 17.04 -6.25
CA THR A 85 10.46 17.51 -7.63
C THR A 85 9.62 16.52 -8.47
N PRO A 86 8.90 16.96 -9.51
CA PRO A 86 8.14 16.07 -10.37
C PRO A 86 9.03 15.01 -11.04
N ASP A 87 8.64 13.74 -10.99
CA ASP A 87 9.33 12.65 -11.68
C ASP A 87 8.41 12.04 -12.76
N HIS A 88 8.87 12.15 -14.01
CA HIS A 88 8.16 11.65 -15.18
C HIS A 88 8.07 10.11 -15.24
N LYS A 89 8.83 9.38 -14.43
CA LYS A 89 8.90 7.90 -14.44
C LYS A 89 8.05 7.22 -13.36
N VAL A 90 7.22 7.97 -12.62
CA VAL A 90 6.34 7.43 -11.54
C VAL A 90 5.51 6.23 -12.01
N GLY A 91 4.88 6.29 -13.19
CA GLY A 91 4.05 5.18 -13.68
C GLY A 91 4.83 3.86 -13.87
N TRP A 92 6.05 3.94 -14.42
CA TRP A 92 6.93 2.78 -14.57
C TRP A 92 7.34 2.18 -13.23
N GLN A 93 7.50 3.05 -12.25
CA GLN A 93 7.87 2.68 -10.91
C GLN A 93 6.75 1.93 -10.17
N LEU A 94 5.52 2.46 -10.24
CA LEU A 94 4.33 1.81 -9.68
C LEU A 94 4.14 0.40 -10.23
N LEU A 95 4.31 0.20 -11.54
CA LEU A 95 4.20 -1.11 -12.17
C LEU A 95 5.18 -2.14 -11.58
N LYS A 96 6.44 -1.74 -11.33
CA LYS A 96 7.43 -2.65 -10.73
C LYS A 96 6.99 -3.12 -9.35
N TYR A 97 6.40 -2.23 -8.55
CA TYR A 97 5.94 -2.60 -7.21
C TYR A 97 4.77 -3.58 -7.23
N LEU A 98 3.81 -3.37 -8.11
CA LEU A 98 2.71 -4.32 -8.30
C LEU A 98 3.25 -5.72 -8.62
N VAL A 99 4.24 -5.79 -9.52
CA VAL A 99 4.87 -7.07 -9.89
C VAL A 99 5.57 -7.74 -8.70
N GLU A 100 6.35 -7.01 -7.91
CA GLU A 100 7.04 -7.58 -6.74
C GLU A 100 6.07 -8.03 -5.64
N PHE A 101 5.01 -7.26 -5.39
CA PHE A 101 3.94 -7.67 -4.47
C PHE A 101 3.30 -8.99 -4.93
N LEU A 102 2.92 -9.08 -6.21
CA LEU A 102 2.27 -10.28 -6.75
C LEU A 102 3.18 -11.51 -6.68
N LYS A 103 4.48 -11.37 -6.96
CA LYS A 103 5.47 -12.45 -6.77
C LYS A 103 5.55 -12.91 -5.32
N GLN A 104 5.50 -12.00 -4.36
CA GLN A 104 5.54 -12.36 -2.94
C GLN A 104 4.24 -13.03 -2.49
N TRP A 105 3.09 -12.56 -2.99
CA TRP A 105 1.79 -13.14 -2.70
C TRP A 105 1.68 -14.57 -3.25
N GLU A 106 2.08 -14.80 -4.52
CA GLU A 106 2.11 -16.12 -5.14
C GLU A 106 2.92 -17.12 -4.30
N LYS A 107 4.12 -16.73 -3.84
CA LYS A 107 4.97 -17.59 -3.00
C LYS A 107 4.31 -17.98 -1.68
N GLN A 108 3.47 -17.12 -1.12
CA GLN A 108 2.77 -17.35 0.14
C GLN A 108 1.44 -18.10 -0.04
N ASN A 109 0.91 -18.16 -1.26
CA ASN A 109 -0.38 -18.75 -1.58
C ASN A 109 -0.20 -19.72 -2.75
N PRO A 110 0.43 -20.90 -2.56
CA PRO A 110 0.82 -21.79 -3.66
C PRO A 110 -0.36 -22.38 -4.45
N ASP A 111 -1.54 -22.47 -3.83
CA ASP A 111 -2.75 -23.07 -4.42
C ASP A 111 -3.71 -22.02 -5.00
N TRP A 112 -3.19 -20.96 -5.62
CA TRP A 112 -4.00 -19.86 -6.12
C TRP A 112 -4.60 -20.13 -7.52
N ASP A 113 -5.89 -19.84 -7.70
CA ASP A 113 -6.56 -19.88 -9.02
C ASP A 113 -6.54 -18.52 -9.74
N TYR A 114 -6.59 -17.41 -8.96
CA TYR A 114 -6.54 -16.04 -9.46
C TYR A 114 -5.64 -15.17 -8.57
N LEU A 115 -4.91 -14.24 -9.19
CA LEU A 115 -4.15 -13.23 -8.45
C LEU A 115 -5.09 -12.25 -7.74
N PRO A 116 -4.69 -11.70 -6.58
CA PRO A 116 -5.46 -10.68 -5.91
C PRO A 116 -5.56 -9.43 -6.80
N ALA A 117 -6.71 -8.77 -6.78
CA ALA A 117 -6.85 -7.47 -7.40
C ALA A 117 -6.00 -6.44 -6.63
N VAL A 118 -5.06 -5.80 -7.31
CA VAL A 118 -4.22 -4.74 -6.75
C VAL A 118 -4.37 -3.52 -7.64
N VAL A 119 -4.83 -2.42 -7.07
CA VAL A 119 -5.00 -1.15 -7.76
C VAL A 119 -3.97 -0.18 -7.17
N PRO A 120 -3.07 0.41 -7.99
CA PRO A 120 -2.11 1.41 -7.54
C PRO A 120 -2.77 2.75 -7.22
#